data_AF-A0A7D9F1C1-F1
#
_entry.id   AF-A0A7D9F1C1-F1
#
_cell.length_a   1.000
_cell.length_b   1.000
_cell.length_c   1.000
_cell.angle_alpha   90.00
_cell.angle_beta   90.00
_cell.angle_gamma   90.00
#
_symmetry.space_group_name_H-M   'P 1'
#
loop_
_entity.id
_entity.type
_entity.pdbx_description
1 polymer ?
#
loop_
_entity_poly.entity_id
_entity_poly.type
_entity_poly.pdbx_seq_one_letter_code
_entity_poly.pdbx_strand_id
1 'polypeptide(L)'
;MANRTVTDAKSVKGTNPQYLVEKIVRTRIYESKYWKEQCFALSAELLVDKAMGLEYIGGTFGGNIKPTPFLCLVLKMLQIQPEKEIVVEFIKNDDYKYVRALGAIYMRLVGTSLDVYNYLEPLLNDYRKLKVQNKMEVFELTHIDEFIDELLREDRVCDVILPRIQVFII
;
A
#
# COMPACT_ATOMS: atom_id res chain seq x y z
N MET A 1 21.92 -8.66 3.64
CA MET A 1 21.26 -8.20 2.40
C MET A 1 20.21 -7.17 2.81
N ALA A 2 20.33 -5.91 2.37
CA ALA A 2 19.57 -4.78 2.91
C ALA A 2 18.05 -4.83 2.68
N ASN A 3 17.57 -5.66 1.75
CA ASN A 3 16.15 -5.77 1.39
C ASN A 3 15.44 -6.98 2.04
N ARG A 4 16.04 -7.60 3.07
CA ARG A 4 15.36 -8.63 3.85
C ARG A 4 14.30 -7.99 4.75
N THR A 5 13.21 -8.72 4.97
CA THR A 5 12.21 -8.35 5.98
C THR A 5 12.91 -8.28 7.34
N VAL A 6 12.52 -7.32 8.18
CA VAL A 6 13.08 -7.19 9.54
C VAL A 6 12.87 -8.48 10.32
N THR A 7 13.80 -8.80 11.22
CA THR A 7 13.91 -10.13 11.86
C THR A 7 12.76 -10.47 12.79
N ASP A 8 12.14 -9.44 13.35
CA ASP A 8 10.99 -9.46 14.26
C ASP A 8 9.65 -9.46 13.53
N ALA A 9 9.65 -9.31 12.19
CA ALA A 9 8.43 -9.35 11.41
C ALA A 9 7.77 -10.74 11.47
N LYS A 10 6.48 -10.75 11.81
CA LYS A 10 5.63 -11.93 11.79
C LYS A 10 5.22 -12.27 10.37
N SER A 11 5.00 -13.57 10.12
CA SER A 11 4.40 -14.02 8.86
C SER A 11 3.00 -13.44 8.69
N VAL A 12 2.67 -13.02 7.48
CA VAL A 12 1.34 -12.51 7.11
C VAL A 12 0.74 -13.48 6.10
N LYS A 13 -0.50 -13.93 6.35
CA LYS A 13 -1.21 -14.91 5.51
C LYS A 13 -0.36 -16.17 5.22
N GLY A 14 0.39 -16.64 6.22
CA GLY A 14 1.23 -17.84 6.14
C GLY A 14 2.51 -17.69 5.31
N THR A 15 2.91 -16.47 4.92
CA THR A 15 4.11 -16.22 4.13
C THR A 15 4.90 -15.01 4.65
N ASN A 16 6.08 -14.77 4.07
CA ASN A 16 6.82 -13.53 4.29
C ASN A 16 5.96 -12.36 3.77
N PRO A 17 5.73 -11.28 4.54
CA PRO A 17 4.87 -10.17 4.11
C PRO A 17 5.28 -9.54 2.77
N GLN A 18 6.58 -9.46 2.47
CA GLN A 18 7.04 -8.95 1.18
C GLN A 18 6.55 -9.82 0.01
N TYR A 19 6.31 -11.12 0.23
CA TYR A 19 5.89 -12.04 -0.83
C TYR A 19 4.44 -11.83 -1.29
N LEU A 20 3.68 -10.95 -0.63
CA LEU A 20 2.40 -10.47 -1.14
C LEU A 20 2.56 -9.66 -2.44
N VAL A 21 3.73 -9.04 -2.65
CA VAL A 21 4.08 -8.39 -3.92
C VAL A 21 4.82 -9.38 -4.81
N GLU A 22 4.48 -9.50 -6.08
CA GLU A 22 5.07 -10.47 -7.00
C GLU A 22 6.59 -10.30 -7.15
N LYS A 23 7.32 -11.41 -7.36
CA LYS A 23 8.80 -11.41 -7.40
C LYS A 23 9.37 -10.40 -8.40
N ILE A 24 8.80 -10.33 -9.60
CA ILE A 24 9.24 -9.41 -10.66
C ILE A 24 9.10 -7.95 -10.21
N VAL A 25 7.95 -7.62 -9.62
CA VAL A 25 7.65 -6.27 -9.12
C VAL A 25 8.61 -5.90 -7.97
N ARG A 26 8.87 -6.80 -7.02
CA ARG A 26 9.85 -6.56 -5.94
C ARG A 26 11.25 -6.26 -6.48
N THR A 27 11.72 -7.04 -7.46
CA THR A 27 13.02 -6.80 -8.10
C THR A 27 13.07 -5.39 -8.70
N ARG A 28 12.02 -4.98 -9.43
CA ARG A 28 11.92 -3.62 -9.98
C ARG A 28 11.88 -2.53 -8.92
N ILE A 29 11.20 -2.76 -7.81
CA ILE A 29 11.19 -1.85 -6.66
C ILE A 29 12.60 -1.69 -6.11
N TYR A 30 13.31 -2.78 -5.81
CA TYR A 30 14.68 -2.72 -5.27
C TYR A 30 15.68 -2.03 -6.21
N GLU A 31 15.47 -2.14 -7.52
CA GLU A 31 16.30 -1.50 -8.53
C GLU A 31 15.99 -0.01 -8.73
N SER A 32 14.79 0.44 -8.35
CA SER A 32 14.32 1.81 -8.57
C SER A 32 15.13 2.86 -7.83
N LYS A 33 15.20 4.06 -8.42
CA LYS A 33 15.83 5.23 -7.79
C LYS A 33 15.17 5.59 -6.47
N TYR A 34 13.83 5.62 -6.45
CA TYR A 34 13.05 5.94 -5.25
C TYR A 34 13.37 5.00 -4.10
N TRP A 35 13.46 3.68 -4.35
CA TRP A 35 13.82 2.74 -3.28
C TRP A 35 15.21 2.98 -2.70
N LYS A 36 16.20 3.19 -3.58
CA LYS A 36 17.61 3.37 -3.18
C LYS A 36 17.85 4.68 -2.44
N GLU A 37 17.10 5.73 -2.76
CA GLU A 37 17.31 7.06 -2.19
C GLU A 37 16.34 7.39 -1.04
N GLN A 38 15.07 6.99 -1.16
CA GLN A 38 14.01 7.39 -0.24
C GLN A 38 13.60 6.29 0.73
N CYS A 39 13.78 5.02 0.35
CA CYS A 39 13.43 3.86 1.17
C CYS A 39 14.66 3.23 1.87
N PHE A 40 15.86 3.76 1.67
CA PHE A 40 17.05 3.26 2.34
C PHE A 40 17.02 3.60 3.84
N ALA A 41 17.23 2.60 4.69
CA ALA A 41 17.18 2.72 6.16
C ALA A 41 15.91 3.41 6.71
N LEU A 42 14.80 3.38 5.97
CA LEU A 42 13.54 3.99 6.40
C LEU A 42 12.90 3.17 7.53
N SER A 43 12.72 3.81 8.69
CA SER A 43 12.01 3.25 9.85
C SER A 43 10.50 3.52 9.78
N ALA A 44 9.74 2.93 10.70
CA ALA A 44 8.29 3.17 10.80
C ALA A 44 7.97 4.63 11.16
N GLU A 45 8.79 5.27 12.00
CA GLU A 45 8.62 6.68 12.41
C GLU A 45 8.83 7.64 11.25
N LEU A 46 9.86 7.42 10.43
CA LEU A 46 10.20 8.28 9.28
C LEU A 46 9.32 8.02 8.05
N LEU A 47 8.48 6.98 8.09
CA LEU A 47 7.61 6.59 6.97
C LEU A 47 6.61 7.70 6.65
N VAL A 48 6.09 8.39 7.66
CA VAL A 48 5.06 9.44 7.50
C VAL A 48 5.56 10.57 6.60
N ASP A 49 6.82 10.99 6.75
CA ASP A 49 7.42 12.06 5.95
C ASP A 49 7.45 11.71 4.46
N LYS A 50 7.75 10.45 4.14
CA LYS A 50 7.74 9.96 2.75
C LYS A 50 6.33 9.80 2.22
N ALA A 51 5.40 9.36 3.06
CA ALA A 51 4.00 9.21 2.70
C ALA A 51 3.31 10.55 2.43
N MET A 52 3.64 11.61 3.18
CA MET A 52 3.15 12.97 2.93
C MET A 52 3.62 13.53 1.59
N GLY A 53 4.79 13.11 1.10
CA GLY A 53 5.33 13.50 -0.21
C GLY A 53 4.71 12.77 -1.41
N LEU A 54 3.74 11.88 -1.20
CA LEU A 54 3.04 11.20 -2.28
C LEU A 54 2.07 12.16 -2.99
N GLU A 55 2.07 12.12 -4.33
CA GLU A 55 1.21 12.97 -5.16
C GLU A 55 0.14 12.19 -5.94
N TYR A 56 0.26 10.87 -5.97
CA TYR A 56 -0.61 9.93 -6.69
C TYR A 56 -0.47 8.51 -6.11
N ILE A 57 -1.49 7.69 -6.35
CA ILE A 57 -1.46 6.25 -6.13
C ILE A 57 -1.16 5.51 -7.45
N GLY A 58 -0.86 4.22 -7.38
CA GLY A 58 -0.68 3.37 -8.55
C GLY A 58 0.28 2.21 -8.30
N GLY A 59 0.30 1.25 -9.23
CA GLY A 59 1.16 0.08 -9.17
C GLY A 59 2.47 0.26 -9.91
N THR A 60 2.54 -0.35 -11.09
CA THR A 60 3.65 -0.26 -12.04
C THR A 60 3.19 0.38 -13.34
N PHE A 61 4.11 1.02 -14.05
CA PHE A 61 3.82 1.70 -15.31
C PHE A 61 4.93 1.51 -16.35
N GLY A 62 4.56 1.71 -17.62
CA GLY A 62 5.44 1.59 -18.77
C GLY A 62 5.89 0.16 -19.06
N GLY A 63 6.46 -0.06 -20.24
CA GLY A 63 6.89 -1.39 -20.70
C GLY A 63 7.98 -2.05 -19.85
N ASN A 64 8.69 -1.27 -19.02
CA ASN A 64 9.75 -1.76 -18.14
C ASN A 64 9.27 -2.08 -16.71
N ILE A 65 7.95 -2.01 -16.43
CA ILE A 65 7.38 -2.30 -15.10
C ILE A 65 8.02 -1.39 -14.05
N LYS A 66 8.04 -0.08 -14.31
CA LYS A 66 8.58 0.91 -13.37
C LYS A 66 7.60 1.04 -12.19
N PRO A 67 8.04 0.88 -10.94
CA PRO A 67 7.16 1.02 -9.79
C PRO A 67 6.91 2.49 -9.46
N THR A 68 5.70 2.80 -9.01
CA THR A 68 5.39 4.12 -8.44
C THR A 68 6.05 4.29 -7.07
N PRO A 69 6.26 5.54 -6.60
CA PRO A 69 6.61 5.82 -5.20
C PRO A 69 5.63 5.19 -4.21
N PHE A 70 4.33 5.23 -4.53
CA PHE A 70 3.27 4.63 -3.72
C PHE A 70 3.52 3.13 -3.49
N LEU A 71 3.71 2.36 -4.57
CA LEU A 71 3.97 0.92 -4.47
C LEU A 71 5.31 0.62 -3.78
N CYS A 72 6.32 1.48 -3.94
CA CYS A 72 7.59 1.37 -3.22
C CYS A 72 7.38 1.49 -1.69
N LEU A 73 6.56 2.44 -1.24
CA LEU A 73 6.23 2.60 0.18
C LEU A 73 5.37 1.45 0.70
N VAL A 74 4.43 0.91 -0.09
CA VAL A 74 3.70 -0.31 0.28
C VAL A 74 4.65 -1.47 0.54
N LEU A 75 5.61 -1.73 -0.36
CA LEU A 75 6.61 -2.78 -0.14
C LEU A 75 7.49 -2.49 1.07
N LYS A 76 7.84 -1.21 1.31
CA LYS A 76 8.61 -0.82 2.48
C LYS A 76 7.85 -1.12 3.77
N MET A 77 6.56 -0.81 3.84
CA MET A 77 5.72 -1.15 4.98
C MET A 77 5.65 -2.66 5.20
N LEU A 78 5.54 -3.46 4.13
CA LEU A 78 5.62 -4.93 4.24
C LEU A 78 7.00 -5.42 4.72
N GLN A 79 8.08 -4.70 4.40
CA GLN A 79 9.43 -5.04 4.85
C GLN A 79 9.65 -4.76 6.34
N ILE A 80 9.16 -3.61 6.84
CA ILE A 80 9.40 -3.16 8.22
C ILE A 80 8.27 -3.49 9.19
N GLN A 81 7.11 -3.90 8.67
CA GLN A 81 5.91 -4.28 9.41
C GLN A 81 5.58 -3.29 10.55
N PRO A 82 5.18 -2.03 10.23
CA PRO A 82 4.85 -1.05 11.27
C PRO A 82 3.74 -1.56 12.20
N GLU A 83 3.75 -1.06 13.43
CA GLU A 83 2.72 -1.33 14.42
C GLU A 83 1.32 -0.93 13.92
N LYS A 84 0.29 -1.63 14.40
CA LYS A 84 -1.09 -1.43 13.92
C LYS A 84 -1.56 0.00 14.17
N GLU A 85 -1.15 0.58 15.30
CA GLU A 85 -1.42 1.93 15.73
C GLU A 85 -0.96 2.94 14.67
N ILE A 86 0.25 2.79 14.14
CA ILE A 86 0.79 3.65 13.07
C ILE A 86 -0.08 3.57 11.81
N VAL A 87 -0.49 2.36 11.43
CA VAL A 87 -1.35 2.15 10.25
C VAL A 87 -2.72 2.77 10.45
N VAL A 88 -3.29 2.66 11.64
CA VAL A 88 -4.58 3.26 11.98
C VAL A 88 -4.48 4.78 11.96
N GLU A 89 -3.39 5.37 12.45
CA GLU A 89 -3.13 6.81 12.33
C GLU A 89 -3.02 7.25 10.87
N PHE A 90 -2.42 6.45 10.00
CA PHE A 90 -2.38 6.74 8.56
C PHE A 90 -3.79 6.78 7.97
N ILE A 91 -4.62 5.78 8.28
CA ILE A 91 -6.02 5.68 7.82
C ILE A 91 -6.85 6.87 8.32
N LYS A 92 -6.69 7.26 9.58
CA LYS A 92 -7.42 8.36 10.21
C LYS A 92 -6.93 9.74 9.78
N ASN A 93 -5.81 9.84 9.06
CA ASN A 93 -5.27 11.12 8.62
C ASN A 93 -6.20 11.81 7.61
N ASP A 94 -6.87 12.88 8.04
CA ASP A 94 -7.80 13.66 7.21
C ASP A 94 -7.08 14.70 6.34
N ASP A 95 -5.87 15.13 6.67
CA ASP A 95 -5.16 16.18 5.94
C ASP A 95 -4.49 15.64 4.66
N TYR A 96 -3.91 14.44 4.74
CA TYR A 96 -3.09 13.85 3.70
C TYR A 96 -3.76 12.60 3.10
N LYS A 97 -4.60 12.81 2.08
CA LYS A 97 -5.33 11.74 1.38
C LYS A 97 -4.48 10.56 0.88
N TYR A 98 -3.23 10.79 0.49
CA TYR A 98 -2.35 9.71 0.03
C TYR A 98 -1.73 8.91 1.17
N VAL A 99 -1.56 9.51 2.35
CA VAL A 99 -1.20 8.80 3.58
C VAL A 99 -2.36 7.87 3.97
N ARG A 100 -3.60 8.36 3.90
CA ARG A 100 -4.82 7.54 4.10
C ARG A 100 -4.89 6.37 3.13
N ALA A 101 -4.72 6.61 1.83
CA ALA A 101 -4.72 5.55 0.83
C ALA A 101 -3.60 4.52 1.05
N LEU A 102 -2.41 4.97 1.48
CA LEU A 102 -1.28 4.09 1.80
C LEU A 102 -1.58 3.20 3.02
N GLY A 103 -2.15 3.78 4.08
CA GLY A 103 -2.60 3.03 5.24
C GLY A 103 -3.70 2.01 4.88
N ALA A 104 -4.65 2.42 4.03
CA ALA A 104 -5.76 1.58 3.61
C ALA A 104 -5.32 0.32 2.85
N ILE A 105 -4.46 0.46 1.83
CA ILE A 105 -3.96 -0.71 1.08
C ILE A 105 -3.08 -1.60 1.97
N TYR A 106 -2.27 -1.03 2.86
CA TYR A 106 -1.47 -1.83 3.77
C TYR A 106 -2.36 -2.64 4.73
N MET A 107 -3.37 -2.00 5.35
CA MET A 107 -4.36 -2.68 6.19
C MET A 107 -5.09 -3.78 5.40
N ARG A 108 -5.45 -3.53 4.14
CA ARG A 108 -6.07 -4.54 3.27
C ARG A 108 -5.20 -5.77 3.06
N LEU A 109 -3.88 -5.59 2.95
CA LEU A 109 -2.94 -6.68 2.71
C LEU A 109 -2.64 -7.51 3.97
N VAL A 110 -2.47 -6.85 5.13
CA VAL A 110 -1.97 -7.51 6.34
C VAL A 110 -3.05 -7.77 7.40
N GLY A 111 -4.13 -6.98 7.40
CA GLY A 111 -5.17 -6.99 8.42
C GLY A 111 -5.98 -8.28 8.47
N THR A 112 -6.65 -8.48 9.61
CA THR A 112 -7.72 -9.49 9.73
C THR A 112 -8.95 -9.04 8.92
N SER A 113 -9.81 -9.96 8.51
CA SER A 113 -11.03 -9.59 7.77
C SER A 113 -11.86 -8.55 8.54
N LEU A 114 -11.99 -8.74 9.87
CA LEU A 114 -12.70 -7.81 10.75
C LEU A 114 -12.05 -6.42 10.76
N ASP A 115 -10.73 -6.34 10.90
CA ASP A 115 -10.01 -5.06 10.86
C ASP A 115 -10.17 -4.36 9.52
N VAL A 116 -10.10 -5.11 8.42
CA VAL A 116 -10.27 -4.56 7.07
C VAL A 116 -11.63 -3.88 6.95
N TYR A 117 -12.73 -4.54 7.31
CA TYR A 117 -14.05 -3.90 7.25
C TYR A 117 -14.16 -2.72 8.22
N ASN A 118 -13.79 -2.89 9.49
CA ASN A 118 -13.91 -1.84 10.51
C ASN A 118 -13.15 -0.56 10.17
N TYR A 119 -11.97 -0.65 9.55
CA TYR A 119 -11.15 0.51 9.24
C TYR A 119 -11.37 1.06 7.83
N LEU A 120 -11.77 0.23 6.86
CA LEU A 120 -11.92 0.68 5.47
C LEU A 120 -13.36 1.11 5.14
N GLU A 121 -14.40 0.44 5.63
CA GLU A 121 -15.79 0.82 5.32
C GLU A 121 -16.12 2.28 5.64
N PRO A 122 -15.64 2.89 6.75
CA PRO A 122 -15.89 4.31 7.02
C PRO A 122 -15.36 5.23 5.92
N LEU A 123 -14.27 4.83 5.23
CA LEU A 123 -13.65 5.60 4.16
C LEU A 123 -14.46 5.61 2.86
N LEU A 124 -15.50 4.78 2.73
CA LEU A 124 -16.47 4.87 1.63
C LEU A 124 -17.28 6.18 1.67
N ASN A 125 -17.22 6.95 2.76
CA ASN A 125 -17.81 8.29 2.85
C ASN A 125 -16.82 9.41 2.46
N ASP A 126 -15.62 9.07 2.01
CA ASP A 126 -14.60 10.04 1.62
C ASP A 126 -14.57 10.24 0.09
N TYR A 127 -15.22 11.30 -0.36
CA TYR A 127 -15.38 11.62 -1.79
C TYR A 127 -14.24 12.49 -2.35
N ARG A 128 -13.10 12.58 -1.66
CA ARG A 128 -11.98 13.40 -2.14
C ARG A 128 -11.32 12.74 -3.34
N LYS A 129 -10.93 13.56 -4.31
CA LYS A 129 -10.26 13.11 -5.53
C LYS A 129 -8.85 12.58 -5.26
N LEU A 130 -8.50 11.45 -5.84
CA LEU A 130 -7.14 10.91 -5.90
C LEU A 130 -6.63 10.93 -7.35
N LYS A 131 -5.33 11.16 -7.52
CA LYS A 131 -4.64 10.95 -8.79
C LYS A 131 -4.10 9.52 -8.83
N VAL A 132 -4.34 8.81 -9.92
CA VAL A 132 -3.85 7.45 -10.17
C VAL A 132 -2.91 7.46 -11.36
N GLN A 133 -1.75 6.84 -11.26
CA GLN A 133 -0.93 6.56 -12.43
C GLN A 133 -1.26 5.17 -12.98
N ASN A 134 -1.79 5.12 -14.20
CA ASN A 134 -2.13 3.87 -14.86
C ASN A 134 -0.89 3.21 -15.51
N LYS A 135 -1.08 2.01 -16.07
CA LYS A 135 0.00 1.25 -16.73
C LYS A 135 0.61 1.94 -17.95
N MET A 136 -0.15 2.82 -18.60
CA MET A 136 0.23 3.54 -19.82
C MET A 136 0.92 4.89 -19.53
N GLU A 137 1.35 5.12 -18.28
CA GLU A 137 1.97 6.39 -17.85
C GLU A 137 1.02 7.60 -17.89
N VAL A 138 -0.29 7.35 -17.97
CA VAL A 138 -1.32 8.41 -17.94
C VAL A 138 -1.85 8.58 -16.52
N PHE A 139 -2.03 9.83 -16.11
CA PHE A 139 -2.67 10.15 -14.85
C PHE A 139 -4.18 10.25 -15.01
N GLU A 140 -4.89 9.46 -14.22
CA GLU A 140 -6.34 9.42 -14.16
C GLU A 140 -6.82 9.96 -12.81
N LEU A 141 -8.08 10.36 -12.76
CA LEU A 141 -8.73 10.86 -11.56
C LEU A 141 -9.69 9.78 -11.06
N THR A 142 -9.57 9.43 -9.78
CA THR A 142 -10.52 8.58 -9.05
C THR A 142 -10.90 9.29 -7.75
N HIS A 143 -11.68 8.64 -6.90
CA HIS A 143 -12.04 9.11 -5.57
C HIS A 143 -11.58 8.11 -4.49
N ILE A 144 -11.51 8.55 -3.23
CA ILE A 144 -11.06 7.67 -2.14
C ILE A 144 -12.05 6.53 -1.93
N ASP A 145 -13.35 6.82 -1.88
CA ASP A 145 -14.42 5.81 -1.82
C ASP A 145 -14.31 4.75 -2.92
N GLU A 146 -14.09 5.16 -4.18
CA GLU A 146 -13.86 4.23 -5.30
C GLU A 146 -12.64 3.33 -5.05
N PHE A 147 -11.51 3.91 -4.65
CA PHE A 147 -10.29 3.15 -4.33
C PHE A 147 -10.51 2.17 -3.15
N ILE A 148 -11.31 2.55 -2.17
CA ILE A 148 -11.63 1.70 -1.02
C ILE A 148 -12.57 0.55 -1.44
N ASP A 149 -13.55 0.81 -2.31
CA ASP A 149 -14.42 -0.21 -2.86
C ASP A 149 -13.62 -1.25 -3.66
N GLU A 150 -12.67 -0.80 -4.49
CA GLU A 150 -11.71 -1.67 -5.18
C GLU A 150 -10.92 -2.54 -4.19
N LEU A 151 -10.40 -1.96 -3.11
CA LEU A 151 -9.68 -2.73 -2.09
C LEU A 151 -10.55 -3.80 -1.43
N LEU A 152 -11.85 -3.56 -1.25
CA LEU A 152 -12.76 -4.49 -0.59
C LEU A 152 -13.26 -5.59 -1.53
N ARG A 153 -13.38 -5.32 -2.83
CA ARG A 153 -14.08 -6.20 -3.79
C ARG A 153 -13.18 -6.85 -4.83
N GLU A 154 -12.12 -6.19 -5.25
CA GLU A 154 -11.28 -6.67 -6.36
C GLU A 154 -10.21 -7.65 -5.90
N ASP A 155 -9.75 -8.47 -6.85
CA ASP A 155 -8.68 -9.44 -6.61
C ASP A 155 -7.28 -8.79 -6.68
N ARG A 156 -7.17 -7.63 -7.34
CA ARG A 156 -5.89 -6.95 -7.58
C ARG A 156 -6.07 -5.44 -7.59
N VAL A 157 -5.27 -4.73 -6.80
CA VAL A 157 -5.21 -3.27 -6.76
C VAL A 157 -3.75 -2.82 -6.76
N CYS A 158 -3.43 -1.76 -7.51
CA CYS A 158 -2.05 -1.23 -7.64
C CYS A 158 -1.00 -2.32 -8.00
N ASP A 159 -1.37 -3.24 -8.89
CA ASP A 159 -0.56 -4.41 -9.29
C ASP A 159 -0.23 -5.42 -8.17
N VAL A 160 -0.86 -5.31 -7.01
CA VAL A 160 -0.71 -6.27 -5.91
C VAL A 160 -1.95 -7.17 -5.85
N ILE A 161 -1.75 -8.49 -5.84
CA ILE A 161 -2.82 -9.45 -5.62
C ILE A 161 -3.25 -9.36 -4.15
N LEU A 162 -4.53 -9.10 -3.92
CA LEU A 162 -5.05 -8.94 -2.57
C LEU A 162 -5.29 -10.33 -1.94
N PRO A 163 -4.81 -10.58 -0.71
CA PRO A 163 -5.14 -11.81 0.00
C PRO A 163 -6.66 -11.94 0.18
N ARG A 164 -7.16 -13.17 0.17
CA ARG A 164 -8.58 -13.43 0.45
C ARG A 164 -8.97 -12.93 1.84
N ILE A 165 -10.10 -12.23 1.89
CA ILE A 165 -10.79 -11.87 3.12
C ILE A 165 -12.09 -12.69 3.21
N GLN A 166 -12.49 -13.02 4.42
CA GLN A 166 -13.74 -13.74 4.64
C GLN A 166 -14.90 -12.76 4.46
N VAL A 167 -15.81 -13.07 3.55
CA VAL A 167 -17.07 -12.34 3.41
C VAL A 167 -17.93 -12.67 4.62
N PHE A 168 -18.27 -11.66 5.42
CA PHE A 168 -19.31 -11.81 6.44
C PHE A 168 -20.66 -11.73 5.73
N ILE A 169 -21.27 -12.90 5.50
CA ILE A 169 -22.70 -12.97 5.18
C ILE A 169 -23.40 -12.70 6.51
N ILE A 170 -23.92 -11.49 6.68
CA ILE A 170 -24.78 -11.11 7.80
C ILE A 170 -26.23 -11.44 7.43
#